data_AF-A0A9D6M7J7-F1
#
_entry.id   AF-A0A9D6M7J7-F1
#
_cell.length_a   1.000
_cell.length_b   1.000
_cell.length_c   1.000
_cell.angle_alpha   90.00
_cell.angle_beta   90.00
_cell.angle_gamma   90.00
#
_symmetry.space_group_name_H-M   'P 1'
#
loop_
_entity.id
_entity.type
_entity.pdbx_description
1 polymer ?
#
loop_
_entity_poly.entity_id
_entity_poly.type
_entity_poly.pdbx_seq_one_letter_code
_entity_poly.pdbx_strand_id
1 'polypeptide(L)'
;MLSTIKNYLPLFKFRICSFITFSAVVGLISTSPINISASHILALIVVTMMASAGASMFNHYFDMDIDGVMQRTKKRPMPSDRIGDSKVILLTAVGIFIISILLSYKILNYMAGLHLFLGGFVYAVVYTIWLKRRSW
;
A
#
# COMPACT_ATOMS: atom_id res chain seq x y z
N MET A 1 10.33 -19.52 10.93
CA MET A 1 9.58 -19.18 9.70
C MET A 1 8.18 -18.63 10.02
N LEU A 2 7.32 -19.36 10.75
CA LEU A 2 5.97 -18.88 11.11
C LEU A 2 5.97 -17.61 11.98
N SER A 3 6.92 -17.47 12.92
CA SER A 3 7.09 -16.25 13.73
C SER A 3 7.47 -15.04 12.88
N THR A 4 8.37 -15.23 11.91
CA THR A 4 8.81 -14.21 10.96
C THR A 4 7.63 -13.67 10.15
N ILE A 5 6.82 -14.56 9.55
CA ILE A 5 5.65 -14.17 8.73
C ILE A 5 4.64 -13.36 9.57
N LYS A 6 4.38 -13.78 10.81
CA LYS A 6 3.49 -13.06 11.74
C LYS A 6 3.96 -11.63 12.03
N ASN A 7 5.26 -11.35 12.00
CA ASN A 7 5.80 -10.01 12.22
C ASN A 7 5.65 -9.11 10.98
N TYR A 8 5.66 -9.68 9.77
CA TYR A 8 5.52 -8.91 8.52
C TYR A 8 4.07 -8.66 8.10
N LEU A 9 3.15 -9.58 8.40
CA LEU A 9 1.73 -9.46 8.02
C LEU A 9 1.06 -8.12 8.42
N PRO A 10 1.32 -7.55 9.62
CA PRO A 10 0.72 -6.27 9.99
C PRO A 10 1.12 -5.09 9.09
N LEU A 11 2.30 -5.12 8.46
CA LEU A 11 2.76 -4.02 7.62
C LEU A 11 1.90 -3.83 6.37
N PHE A 12 1.29 -4.91 5.88
CA PHE A 12 0.44 -4.88 4.69
C PHE A 12 -0.92 -4.24 4.94
N LYS A 13 -1.33 -4.03 6.21
CA LYS A 13 -2.65 -3.49 6.59
C LYS A 13 -3.81 -4.10 5.78
N PHE A 14 -3.84 -5.44 5.68
CA PHE A 14 -4.72 -6.19 4.76
C PHE A 14 -6.17 -5.68 4.72
N ARG A 15 -6.76 -5.39 5.89
CA ARG A 15 -8.13 -4.87 5.98
C ARG A 15 -8.36 -3.58 5.19
N ILE A 16 -7.43 -2.62 5.25
CA ILE A 16 -7.54 -1.35 4.53
C ILE A 16 -7.34 -1.58 3.03
N CYS A 17 -6.33 -2.38 2.68
CA CYS A 17 -6.03 -2.74 1.29
C CYS A 17 -7.20 -3.47 0.62
N SER A 18 -7.91 -4.34 1.35
CA SER A 18 -9.15 -4.98 0.88
C SER A 18 -10.25 -3.97 0.58
N PHE A 19 -10.47 -2.96 1.43
CA PHE A 19 -11.49 -1.94 1.17
C PHE A 19 -11.16 -1.04 -0.03
N ILE A 20 -9.89 -0.65 -0.17
CA ILE A 20 -9.42 0.12 -1.34
C ILE A 20 -9.64 -0.70 -2.62
N THR A 21 -9.26 -1.97 -2.59
CA THR A 21 -9.42 -2.89 -3.73
C THR A 21 -10.88 -3.14 -4.06
N PHE A 22 -11.73 -3.32 -3.04
CA PHE A 22 -13.17 -3.46 -3.21
C PHE A 22 -13.77 -2.24 -3.90
N SER A 23 -13.41 -1.02 -3.46
CA SER A 23 -13.87 0.22 -4.09
C SER A 23 -13.43 0.31 -5.55
N ALA A 24 -12.20 -0.10 -5.88
CA ALA A 24 -11.71 -0.11 -7.25
C ALA A 24 -12.50 -1.09 -8.14
N VAL A 25 -12.79 -2.30 -7.65
CA VAL A 25 -13.58 -3.31 -8.38
C VAL A 25 -15.01 -2.83 -8.59
N VAL A 26 -15.65 -2.25 -7.57
CA VAL A 26 -17.00 -1.68 -7.71
C VAL A 26 -16.99 -0.58 -8.76
N GLY A 27 -16.01 0.33 -8.73
CA GLY A 27 -15.85 1.38 -9.74
C GLY A 27 -15.74 0.82 -11.16
N LEU A 28 -14.90 -0.21 -11.36
CA LEU A 28 -14.74 -0.87 -12.65
C LEU A 28 -16.06 -1.47 -13.15
N ILE A 29 -16.81 -2.17 -12.29
CA ILE A 29 -18.09 -2.79 -12.66
C ILE A 29 -19.14 -1.73 -12.98
N SER A 30 -19.16 -0.61 -12.25
CA SER A 30 -20.12 0.48 -12.48
C SER A 30 -19.90 1.22 -13.80
N THR A 31 -18.66 1.31 -14.29
CA THR A 31 -18.35 2.08 -15.51
C THR A 31 -18.21 1.21 -16.77
N SER A 32 -17.97 -0.09 -16.62
CA SER A 32 -17.63 -0.93 -17.76
C SER A 32 -18.87 -1.55 -18.43
N PRO A 33 -18.82 -1.80 -19.75
CA PRO A 33 -19.84 -2.59 -20.44
C PRO A 33 -19.89 -4.03 -19.91
N ILE A 34 -21.01 -4.73 -20.15
CA ILE A 34 -21.36 -6.06 -19.60
C ILE A 34 -20.28 -7.14 -19.81
N ASN A 35 -19.34 -6.96 -20.75
CA ASN A 35 -18.32 -7.94 -21.13
C ASN A 35 -16.90 -7.60 -20.58
N ILE A 36 -16.74 -7.45 -19.27
CA ILE A 36 -15.41 -7.34 -18.66
C ILE A 36 -14.77 -8.73 -18.58
N SER A 37 -13.53 -8.86 -19.09
CA SER A 37 -12.78 -10.10 -18.94
C SER A 37 -12.38 -10.34 -17.48
N ALA A 38 -12.54 -11.57 -16.98
CA ALA A 38 -12.13 -11.95 -15.64
C ALA A 38 -10.63 -11.67 -15.37
N SER A 39 -9.78 -11.71 -16.41
CA SER A 39 -8.36 -11.37 -16.31
C SER A 39 -8.13 -9.91 -15.97
N HIS A 40 -8.96 -8.98 -16.46
CA HIS A 40 -8.86 -7.55 -16.17
C HIS A 40 -9.26 -7.25 -14.72
N ILE A 41 -10.32 -7.91 -14.22
CA ILE A 41 -10.74 -7.78 -12.82
C ILE A 41 -9.64 -8.32 -11.90
N LEU A 42 -9.08 -9.48 -12.21
CA LEU A 42 -7.98 -10.06 -11.43
C LEU A 42 -6.74 -9.16 -11.46
N ALA A 43 -6.38 -8.63 -12.63
CA ALA A 43 -5.28 -7.69 -12.75
C ALA A 43 -5.50 -6.44 -11.89
N LEU A 44 -6.71 -5.86 -11.91
CA LEU A 44 -7.07 -4.72 -11.06
C LEU A 44 -6.88 -5.04 -9.58
N ILE A 45 -7.43 -6.18 -9.12
CA ILE A 45 -7.31 -6.63 -7.72
C ILE A 45 -5.83 -6.74 -7.30
N VAL A 46 -5.01 -7.36 -8.15
CA VAL A 46 -3.59 -7.57 -7.86
C VAL A 46 -2.85 -6.25 -7.77
N VAL A 47 -3.00 -5.37 -8.77
CA VAL A 47 -2.25 -4.09 -8.79
C VAL A 47 -2.70 -3.15 -7.69
N THR A 48 -4.01 -3.08 -7.36
CA THR A 48 -4.49 -2.23 -6.26
C THR A 48 -4.05 -2.76 -4.90
N MET A 49 -4.07 -4.08 -4.70
CA MET A 49 -3.60 -4.69 -3.45
C MET A 49 -2.09 -4.48 -3.27
N MET A 50 -1.30 -4.64 -4.35
CA MET A 50 0.14 -4.36 -4.32
C MET A 50 0.44 -2.89 -4.03
N ALA A 51 -0.22 -1.96 -4.71
CA ALA A 51 -0.01 -0.52 -4.52
C ALA A 51 -0.34 -0.10 -3.08
N SER A 52 -1.51 -0.51 -2.58
CA SER A 52 -1.97 -0.19 -1.22
C SER A 52 -1.10 -0.83 -0.13
N ALA A 53 -0.59 -2.04 -0.36
CA ALA A 53 0.39 -2.70 0.50
C ALA A 53 1.72 -1.94 0.55
N GLY A 54 2.30 -1.60 -0.62
CA GLY A 54 3.54 -0.82 -0.71
C GLY A 54 3.41 0.54 0.00
N ALA A 55 2.31 1.25 -0.24
CA ALA A 55 2.01 2.50 0.44
C ALA A 55 1.85 2.33 1.97
N SER A 56 1.25 1.24 2.43
CA SER A 56 1.09 0.93 3.86
C SER A 56 2.42 0.63 4.55
N MET A 57 3.30 -0.14 3.89
CA MET A 57 4.67 -0.41 4.37
C MET A 57 5.49 0.88 4.44
N PHE A 58 5.41 1.72 3.41
CA PHE A 58 6.05 3.04 3.38
C PHE A 58 5.58 3.91 4.55
N ASN A 59 4.28 3.96 4.80
CA ASN A 59 3.72 4.70 5.92
C ASN A 59 4.22 4.16 7.27
N HIS A 60 4.31 2.84 7.44
CA HIS A 60 4.90 2.26 8.65
C HIS A 60 6.38 2.62 8.85
N TYR A 61 7.14 2.80 7.77
CA TYR A 61 8.52 3.29 7.82
C TYR A 61 8.61 4.74 8.23
N PHE A 62 7.84 5.58 7.57
CA PHE A 62 7.84 7.00 7.90
C PHE A 62 7.18 7.30 9.25
N ASP A 63 6.40 6.41 9.83
CA ASP A 63 5.78 6.61 11.14
C ASP A 63 6.55 5.93 12.28
N MET A 64 7.73 5.36 12.04
CA MET A 64 8.45 4.54 13.03
C MET A 64 8.84 5.31 14.30
N ASP A 65 9.32 6.53 14.16
CA ASP A 65 9.71 7.42 15.27
C ASP A 65 8.50 7.89 16.09
N ILE A 66 7.45 8.29 15.38
CA ILE A 66 6.12 8.63 15.87
C ILE A 66 5.53 7.45 16.67
N ASP A 67 5.51 6.26 16.08
CA ASP A 67 4.93 5.08 16.71
C ASP A 67 5.75 4.64 17.94
N GLY A 68 7.05 4.92 17.98
CA GLY A 68 7.94 4.59 19.09
C GLY A 68 7.56 5.28 20.41
N VAL A 69 7.03 6.51 20.35
CA VAL A 69 6.67 7.29 21.55
C VAL A 69 5.20 7.11 21.98
N MET A 70 4.36 6.49 21.14
CA MET A 70 2.94 6.28 21.44
C MET A 70 2.68 5.01 22.26
N GLN A 71 1.97 5.11 23.37
CA GLN A 71 1.59 3.95 24.20
C GLN A 71 0.86 2.85 23.42
N ARG A 72 0.00 3.25 22.48
CA ARG A 72 -0.80 2.34 21.66
C ARG A 72 0.00 1.64 20.56
N THR A 73 1.03 2.28 20.00
CA THR A 73 1.69 1.80 18.76
C THR A 73 3.18 1.49 18.91
N LYS A 74 3.79 1.76 20.06
CA LYS A 74 5.18 1.39 20.39
C LYS A 74 5.48 -0.10 20.27
N LYS A 75 4.45 -0.95 20.39
CA LYS A 75 4.55 -2.41 20.21
C LYS A 75 4.32 -2.85 18.77
N ARG A 76 4.37 -1.97 17.76
CA ARG A 76 4.31 -2.38 16.36
C ARG A 76 5.64 -3.00 15.92
N PRO A 77 5.65 -3.87 14.89
CA PRO A 77 6.85 -4.58 14.46
C PRO A 77 8.04 -3.67 14.10
N MET A 78 7.78 -2.53 13.42
CA MET A 78 8.78 -1.53 13.03
C MET A 78 9.48 -0.84 14.22
N PRO A 79 8.79 -0.12 15.12
CA PRO A 79 9.44 0.58 16.24
C PRO A 79 10.03 -0.33 17.32
N SER A 80 9.80 -1.64 17.26
CA SER A 80 10.30 -2.60 18.25
C SER A 80 11.36 -3.55 17.71
N ASP A 81 11.95 -3.24 16.55
CA ASP A 81 13.03 -3.98 15.90
C ASP A 81 12.76 -5.49 15.74
N ARG A 82 11.48 -5.87 15.59
CA ARG A 82 11.04 -7.27 15.44
C ARG A 82 11.07 -7.78 14.00
N ILE A 83 11.50 -6.94 13.08
CA ILE A 83 11.59 -7.17 11.64
C ILE A 83 12.96 -6.72 11.16
N GLY A 84 13.35 -7.15 9.96
CA GLY A 84 14.67 -6.87 9.40
C GLY A 84 14.92 -5.38 9.18
N ASP A 85 16.09 -5.06 8.65
CA ASP A 85 16.54 -3.68 8.39
C ASP A 85 15.41 -2.81 7.80
N SER A 86 15.06 -1.76 8.52
CA SER A 86 13.98 -0.83 8.16
C SER A 86 14.22 -0.21 6.77
N LYS A 87 15.48 -0.03 6.36
CA LYS A 87 15.83 0.45 5.00
C LYS A 87 15.46 -0.57 3.93
N VAL A 88 15.66 -1.86 4.19
CA VAL A 88 15.25 -2.94 3.27
C VAL A 88 13.73 -2.97 3.13
N ILE A 89 13.00 -2.73 4.23
CA ILE A 89 11.54 -2.63 4.20
C ILE A 89 11.09 -1.43 3.36
N LEU A 90 11.73 -0.28 3.51
CA LEU A 90 11.44 0.90 2.69
C LEU A 90 11.67 0.63 1.19
N LEU A 91 12.82 0.05 0.84
CA LEU A 91 13.14 -0.30 -0.55
C LEU A 91 12.14 -1.29 -1.12
N THR A 92 11.73 -2.29 -0.33
CA THR A 92 10.70 -3.26 -0.70
C THR A 92 9.35 -2.58 -0.92
N ALA A 93 8.95 -1.66 -0.03
CA ALA A 93 7.71 -0.90 -0.12
C ALA A 93 7.64 -0.07 -1.41
N VAL A 94 8.72 0.67 -1.70
CA VAL A 94 8.85 1.49 -2.91
C VAL A 94 8.88 0.60 -4.16
N GLY A 95 9.62 -0.51 -4.13
CA GLY A 95 9.68 -1.46 -5.23
C GLY A 95 8.32 -2.06 -5.59
N ILE A 96 7.58 -2.55 -4.59
CA ILE A 96 6.22 -3.09 -4.79
C ILE A 96 5.30 -2.02 -5.38
N PHE A 97 5.36 -0.78 -4.86
CA PHE A 97 4.54 0.32 -5.35
C PHE A 97 4.85 0.67 -6.82
N ILE A 98 6.13 0.82 -7.18
CA ILE A 98 6.55 1.10 -8.57
C ILE A 98 6.14 -0.04 -9.50
N ILE A 99 6.37 -1.30 -9.11
CA ILE A 99 5.98 -2.47 -9.90
C ILE A 99 4.46 -2.48 -10.12
N SER A 100 3.66 -2.15 -9.10
CA SER A 100 2.21 -2.11 -9.23
C SER A 100 1.73 -1.06 -10.25
N ILE A 101 2.37 0.12 -10.28
CA ILE A 101 2.06 1.18 -11.25
C ILE A 101 2.43 0.72 -12.66
N LEU A 102 3.62 0.15 -12.84
CA LEU A 102 4.09 -0.33 -14.14
C LEU A 102 3.20 -1.46 -14.68
N LEU A 103 2.78 -2.40 -13.81
CA LEU A 103 1.85 -3.46 -14.17
C LEU A 103 0.47 -2.90 -14.54
N SER A 104 -0.04 -1.94 -13.76
CA SER A 104 -1.32 -1.28 -14.04
C SER A 104 -1.28 -0.56 -15.39
N TYR A 105 -0.21 0.17 -15.68
CA TYR A 105 0.01 0.83 -16.96
C TYR A 105 0.00 -0.16 -18.14
N LYS A 106 0.70 -1.29 -17.99
CA LYS A 106 0.86 -2.29 -19.06
C LYS A 106 -0.39 -3.14 -19.30
N ILE A 107 -1.07 -3.55 -18.23
CA ILE A 107 -2.14 -4.55 -18.29
C ILE A 107 -3.51 -3.89 -18.38
N LEU A 108 -3.73 -2.77 -17.68
CA LEU A 108 -5.02 -2.09 -17.65
C LEU A 108 -5.04 -0.93 -18.65
N ASN A 109 -4.39 0.19 -18.32
CA ASN A 109 -4.21 1.35 -19.17
C ASN A 109 -3.40 2.43 -18.44
N TYR A 110 -2.97 3.45 -19.18
CA TYR A 110 -2.19 4.55 -18.63
C TYR A 110 -2.93 5.35 -17.54
N MET A 111 -4.25 5.53 -17.68
CA MET A 111 -5.05 6.27 -16.71
C MET A 111 -5.12 5.53 -15.38
N ALA A 112 -5.30 4.21 -15.38
CA ALA A 112 -5.29 3.39 -14.19
C ALA A 112 -3.93 3.47 -13.48
N GLY A 113 -2.82 3.40 -14.22
CA GLY A 113 -1.48 3.58 -13.66
C GLY A 113 -1.28 4.96 -13.03
N LEU A 114 -1.73 6.02 -13.72
CA LEU A 114 -1.64 7.40 -13.24
C LEU A 114 -2.45 7.62 -11.95
N HIS A 115 -3.68 7.12 -11.86
CA HIS A 115 -4.51 7.24 -10.67
C HIS A 115 -3.92 6.46 -9.48
N LEU A 116 -3.35 5.27 -9.74
CA LEU A 116 -2.64 4.50 -8.72
C LEU A 116 -1.43 5.28 -8.17
N PHE A 117 -0.66 5.90 -9.07
CA PHE A 117 0.46 6.77 -8.71
C PHE A 117 -0.02 7.97 -7.87
N LEU A 118 -1.00 8.72 -8.36
CA LEU A 118 -1.51 9.91 -7.67
C LEU A 118 -2.06 9.57 -6.28
N GLY A 119 -2.85 8.50 -6.17
CA GLY A 119 -3.39 8.06 -4.89
C GLY A 119 -2.29 7.71 -3.88
N GLY A 120 -1.31 6.92 -4.28
CA GLY A 120 -0.19 6.58 -3.41
C GLY A 120 0.74 7.77 -3.13
N PHE A 121 0.97 8.65 -4.10
CA PHE A 121 1.78 9.87 -3.95
C PHE A 121 1.14 10.84 -2.94
N VAL A 122 -0.16 11.11 -3.05
CA VAL A 122 -0.87 11.98 -2.11
C VAL A 122 -0.83 11.36 -0.71
N TYR A 123 -1.05 10.05 -0.57
CA TYR A 123 -0.99 9.39 0.73
C TYR A 123 0.43 9.39 1.35
N ALA A 124 1.46 9.10 0.55
CA ALA A 124 2.84 8.97 1.01
C ALA A 124 3.50 10.33 1.25
N VAL A 125 3.43 11.23 0.27
CA VAL A 125 4.16 12.50 0.30
C VAL A 125 3.33 13.59 0.96
N VAL A 126 2.14 13.87 0.43
CA VAL A 126 1.32 14.98 0.90
C VAL A 126 0.82 14.71 2.32
N TYR A 127 0.26 13.53 2.58
CA TYR A 127 -0.24 13.19 3.90
C TYR A 127 0.87 12.74 4.85
N THR A 128 1.57 11.64 4.56
CA THR A 128 2.47 11.01 5.56
C THR A 128 3.71 11.86 5.86
N ILE A 129 4.41 12.36 4.82
CA ILE A 129 5.64 13.15 5.02
C ILE A 129 5.31 14.59 5.41
N TRP A 130 4.35 15.22 4.74
CA TRP A 130 4.14 16.67 4.90
C TRP A 130 3.10 17.02 5.95
N LEU A 131 1.81 16.72 5.71
CA LEU A 131 0.72 17.19 6.56
C LEU A 131 0.77 16.56 7.95
N LYS A 132 0.90 15.24 8.02
CA LYS A 132 0.86 14.49 9.28
C LYS A 132 1.95 14.95 10.24
N ARG A 133 3.14 15.27 9.73
CA ARG A 133 4.29 15.74 10.53
C ARG A 133 4.12 17.14 11.12
N ARG A 134 3.22 17.96 10.58
CA ARG A 134 2.95 19.32 11.08
C ARG A 134 1.90 19.36 12.18
N SER A 135 0.99 18.39 12.21
CA SER A 135 -0.20 18.39 13.06
C SER A 135 -0.24 17.19 14.01
N TRP A 136 0.92 16.71 14.44
CA TRP A 136 1.06 15.50 15.26
C TRP A 136 1.15 15.78 16.74
#